data_AF-A0A1J3HM49-F1
#
_entry.id   AF-A0A1J3HM49-F1
#
_cell.length_a   1.000
_cell.length_b   1.000
_cell.length_c   1.000
_cell.angle_alpha   90.00
_cell.angle_beta   90.00
_cell.angle_gamma   90.00
#
_symmetry.space_group_name_H-M   'P 1'
#
loop_
_entity.id
_entity.type
_entity.pdbx_description
1 polymer ?
#
loop_
_entity_poly.entity_id
_entity_poly.type
_entity_poly.pdbx_seq_one_letter_code
_entity_poly.pdbx_strand_id
1 'polypeptide(L)'
;KKVVILFDNVSDKKQIKPLLGNCNWIKEGSRIIITTRDKSLLKELTCDLYHVPKLNDTESFELFRAQVCTTLEGNIMEMSRKFVDYAGGNPFALKEFG
;
A
#
# COMPACT_ATOMS: atom_id res chain seq x y z
N LYS A 1 -14.27 16.97 19.29
CA LYS A 1 -14.73 16.42 18.01
C LYS A 1 -13.94 15.12 17.76
N LYS A 2 -14.60 14.03 17.34
CA LYS A 2 -13.88 12.83 16.88
C LYS A 2 -13.22 13.15 15.54
N VAL A 3 -12.04 12.60 15.29
CA VAL A 3 -11.28 12.88 14.07
C VAL A 3 -10.82 11.59 13.39
N VAL A 4 -10.63 11.66 12.08
CA VAL A 4 -9.89 10.67 11.31
C VAL A 4 -8.72 11.39 10.67
N ILE A 5 -7.50 10.95 10.95
CA ILE A 5 -6.26 11.57 10.44
C ILE A 5 -5.46 10.51 9.71
N LEU A 6 -5.00 10.84 8.50
CA LEU A 6 -4.11 10.02 7.71
C LEU A 6 -2.76 10.72 7.61
N PHE A 7 -1.71 10.04 8.05
CA PHE A 7 -0.32 10.39 7.76
C PHE A 7 0.16 9.51 6.63
N ASP A 8 0.12 10.04 5.41
CA ASP A 8 0.52 9.28 4.23
C ASP A 8 2.04 9.34 3.99
N ASN A 9 2.63 8.21 3.60
CA ASN A 9 4.02 8.05 3.19
C ASN A 9 5.04 8.63 4.19
N VAL A 10 4.90 8.28 5.47
CA VAL A 10 5.82 8.70 6.53
C VAL A 10 7.19 8.07 6.31
N SER A 11 8.22 8.90 6.25
CA SER A 11 9.62 8.52 6.04
C SER A 11 10.57 9.03 7.13
N ASP A 12 10.12 9.96 7.99
CA ASP A 12 10.88 10.47 9.13
C ASP A 12 9.97 10.59 10.37
N LYS A 13 10.48 10.20 11.54
CA LYS A 13 9.78 10.32 12.83
C LYS A 13 9.28 11.74 13.14
N LYS A 14 9.92 12.78 12.61
CA LYS A 14 9.49 14.17 12.77
C LYS A 14 8.06 14.39 12.28
N GLN A 15 7.62 13.65 11.26
CA GLN A 15 6.25 13.76 10.71
C GLN A 15 5.19 13.24 11.69
N ILE A 16 5.55 12.29 12.55
CA ILE A 16 4.67 11.68 13.56
C ILE A 16 5.01 12.10 14.99
N LYS A 17 5.89 13.11 15.16
CA LYS A 17 6.28 13.64 16.48
C LYS A 17 5.09 13.97 17.39
N PRO A 18 3.95 14.52 16.91
CA PRO A 18 2.79 14.76 17.76
C PRO A 18 2.16 13.49 18.37
N LEU A 19 2.47 12.31 17.81
CA LEU A 19 1.99 11.01 18.28
C LEU A 19 2.96 10.32 19.24
N LEU A 20 4.25 10.71 19.22
CA LEU A 20 5.29 10.17 20.10
C LEU A 20 5.23 10.72 21.54
N GLY A 21 4.34 11.68 21.79
CA GLY A 21 4.17 12.34 23.08
C GLY A 21 2.76 12.16 23.64
N ASN A 22 2.30 13.17 24.36
CA ASN A 22 0.97 13.13 24.98
C ASN A 22 -0.15 13.14 23.93
N CYS A 23 -0.90 12.06 23.88
CA CYS A 23 -2.02 11.83 22.97
C CYS A 23 -3.40 12.29 23.51
N ASN A 24 -3.46 13.10 24.58
CA ASN A 24 -4.71 13.61 25.17
C ASN A 24 -5.61 14.39 24.19
N TRP A 25 -5.05 14.84 23.06
CA TRP A 25 -5.80 15.49 21.99
C TRP A 25 -6.62 14.49 21.14
N ILE A 26 -6.24 13.21 21.17
CA ILE A 26 -6.95 12.11 20.50
C ILE A 26 -8.14 11.72 21.38
N LYS A 27 -9.33 12.14 20.98
CA LYS A 27 -10.56 11.73 21.67
C LYS A 27 -10.88 10.27 21.37
N GLU A 28 -11.43 9.57 22.34
CA GLU A 28 -11.94 8.22 22.17
C GLU A 28 -12.86 8.09 20.95
N GLY A 29 -12.67 7.02 20.18
CA GLY A 29 -13.35 6.79 18.90
C GLY A 29 -12.78 7.60 17.71
N SER A 30 -11.72 8.37 17.91
CA SER A 30 -10.92 8.90 16.79
C SER A 30 -10.06 7.79 16.18
N ARG A 31 -9.67 7.95 14.92
CA ARG A 31 -8.79 7.01 14.22
C ARG A 31 -7.61 7.74 13.60
N ILE A 32 -6.41 7.19 13.77
CA ILE A 32 -5.20 7.68 13.11
C ILE A 32 -4.65 6.54 12.28
N ILE A 33 -4.41 6.80 11.00
CA ILE A 33 -3.85 5.85 10.05
C ILE A 33 -2.51 6.42 9.61
N ILE A 34 -1.48 5.57 9.63
CA ILE A 34 -0.13 5.93 9.19
C ILE A 34 0.25 4.93 8.10
N THR A 35 0.59 5.42 6.90
CA THR A 35 1.20 4.58 5.86
C THR A 35 2.69 4.86 5.84
N THR A 36 3.49 3.81 5.83
CA THR A 36 4.95 3.91 5.73
C THR A 36 5.51 2.66 5.07
N ARG A 37 6.67 2.81 4.43
CA ARG A 37 7.47 1.70 3.91
C ARG A 37 8.50 1.20 4.93
N ASP A 38 8.68 1.92 6.04
CA ASP A 38 9.62 1.58 7.10
C ASP A 38 8.92 1.38 8.45
N LYS A 39 8.69 0.11 8.78
CA LYS A 39 8.10 -0.29 10.07
C LYS A 39 8.94 0.16 11.28
N SER A 40 10.23 0.46 11.10
CA SER A 40 11.11 0.89 12.19
C SER A 40 10.67 2.23 12.80
N LEU A 41 10.00 3.07 12.01
CA LEU A 41 9.45 4.36 12.43
C LEU A 41 8.30 4.22 13.44
N LEU A 42 7.65 3.05 13.48
CA LEU A 42 6.47 2.79 14.31
C LEU A 42 6.80 2.14 15.66
N LYS A 43 8.06 1.73 15.90
CA LYS A 43 8.47 0.96 17.09
C LYS A 43 8.13 1.63 18.43
N GLU A 44 8.09 2.96 18.46
CA GLU A 44 7.82 3.76 19.66
C GLU A 44 6.32 4.08 19.84
N LEU A 45 5.49 3.73 18.86
CA LEU A 45 4.05 3.91 18.91
C LEU A 45 3.37 2.62 19.36
N THR A 46 2.47 2.73 20.34
CA THR A 46 1.52 1.64 20.62
C THR A 46 0.42 1.70 19.56
N CYS A 47 0.51 0.83 18.56
CA CYS A 47 -0.42 0.81 17.43
C CYS A 47 -0.59 -0.62 16.87
N ASP A 48 -1.72 -0.83 16.19
CA ASP A 48 -1.94 -2.03 15.40
C ASP A 48 -1.12 -1.92 14.10
N LEU A 49 -0.32 -2.96 13.81
CA LEU A 49 0.49 -3.02 12.60
C LEU A 49 -0.21 -3.87 11.54
N TYR A 50 -0.38 -3.29 10.36
CA TYR A 50 -0.87 -4.00 9.18
C TYR A 50 0.15 -3.95 8.06
N HIS A 51 0.68 -5.11 7.68
CA HIS A 51 1.54 -5.24 6.52
C HIS A 51 0.68 -5.48 5.28
N VAL A 52 0.60 -4.49 4.39
CA VAL A 52 -0.16 -4.60 3.14
C VAL A 52 0.44 -5.75 2.31
N PRO A 53 -0.32 -6.81 2.02
CA PRO A 53 0.19 -7.91 1.21
C PRO A 53 0.38 -7.45 -0.24
N LYS A 54 1.24 -8.17 -0.95
CA LYS A 54 1.29 -8.09 -2.41
C LYS A 54 -0.02 -8.63 -2.99
N LEU A 55 -0.34 -8.22 -4.21
CA LEU A 55 -1.41 -8.86 -4.96
C LEU A 55 -1.06 -10.33 -5.20
N ASN A 56 -2.05 -11.20 -5.09
CA ASN A 56 -1.90 -12.59 -5.52
C ASN A 56 -1.91 -12.68 -7.06
N ASP A 57 -1.64 -13.86 -7.62
CA ASP A 57 -1.51 -14.04 -9.07
C ASP A 57 -2.81 -13.68 -9.82
N THR A 58 -3.97 -14.02 -9.26
CA THR A 58 -5.27 -13.68 -9.83
C THR A 58 -5.51 -12.17 -9.81
N GLU A 59 -5.36 -11.53 -8.66
CA GLU A 59 -5.50 -10.07 -8.52
C GLU A 59 -4.51 -9.30 -9.41
N SER A 60 -3.27 -9.82 -9.52
CA SER A 60 -2.22 -9.22 -10.36
C SER A 60 -2.58 -9.28 -11.83
N PHE A 61 -3.07 -10.44 -12.29
CA PHE A 61 -3.47 -10.63 -13.67
C PHE A 61 -4.72 -9.83 -14.03
N GLU A 62 -5.69 -9.76 -13.11
CA GLU A 62 -6.90 -8.92 -13.26
C GLU A 62 -6.55 -7.44 -13.35
N LEU A 63 -5.65 -6.95 -12.48
CA LEU A 63 -5.20 -5.57 -12.52
C LEU A 63 -4.48 -5.24 -13.83
N PHE A 64 -3.56 -6.10 -14.27
CA PHE A 64 -2.87 -5.95 -15.55
C PHE A 64 -3.86 -5.93 -16.72
N ARG A 65 -4.79 -6.88 -16.76
CA ARG A 65 -5.82 -6.93 -17.81
C ARG A 65 -6.70 -5.68 -17.84
N ALA A 66 -6.98 -5.07 -16.69
CA ALA A 66 -7.72 -3.82 -16.63
C ALA A 66 -6.94 -2.61 -17.19
N GLN A 67 -5.62 -2.69 -17.25
CA GLN A 67 -4.74 -1.64 -17.79
C GLN A 67 -4.54 -1.77 -19.30
N VAL A 68 -4.56 -3.00 -19.84
CA VAL A 68 -4.26 -3.30 -21.24
C VAL A 68 -5.50 -3.08 -22.12
N CYS A 69 -5.38 -2.26 -23.17
CA CYS A 69 -6.47 -2.04 -24.14
C CYS A 69 -6.54 -3.09 -25.27
N THR A 70 -5.69 -4.11 -25.25
CA THR A 70 -5.59 -5.14 -26.31
C THR A 70 -6.19 -6.46 -25.85
N THR A 71 -6.59 -7.29 -26.82
CA THR A 71 -7.07 -8.63 -26.53
C THR A 71 -5.88 -9.54 -26.22
N LEU A 72 -5.91 -10.17 -25.06
CA LEU A 72 -4.83 -11.05 -24.59
C LEU A 72 -4.99 -12.45 -25.20
N GLU A 73 -4.39 -12.66 -26.37
CA GLU A 73 -4.44 -13.92 -27.11
C GLU A 73 -3.06 -14.37 -27.61
N GLY A 74 -2.91 -15.67 -27.85
CA GLY A 74 -1.69 -16.28 -28.40
C GLY A 74 -0.42 -15.82 -27.68
N ASN A 75 0.55 -15.32 -28.46
CA ASN A 75 1.84 -14.86 -27.94
C ASN A 75 1.72 -13.66 -26.99
N ILE A 76 0.70 -12.80 -27.16
CA ILE A 76 0.48 -11.65 -26.27
C ILE A 76 0.11 -12.16 -24.88
N MET A 77 -0.80 -13.14 -24.80
CA MET A 77 -1.18 -13.75 -23.51
C MET A 77 0.02 -14.37 -22.80
N GLU A 78 0.91 -15.06 -23.52
CA GLU A 78 2.11 -15.66 -22.92
C GLU A 78 3.07 -14.60 -22.38
N MET A 79 3.32 -13.53 -23.15
CA MET A 79 4.16 -12.40 -22.70
C MET A 79 3.55 -11.67 -21.51
N SER A 80 2.23 -11.46 -21.51
CA SER A 80 1.51 -10.85 -20.40
C SER A 80 1.64 -11.63 -19.11
N ARG A 81 1.54 -12.98 -19.15
CA ARG A 81 1.78 -13.81 -17.97
C ARG A 81 3.20 -13.66 -17.45
N LYS A 82 4.21 -13.73 -18.33
CA LYS A 82 5.62 -13.53 -17.95
C LYS A 82 5.84 -12.16 -17.31
N PHE A 83 5.19 -11.12 -17.84
CA PHE A 83 5.26 -9.77 -17.26
C PHE A 83 4.60 -9.70 -15.88
N VAL A 84 3.40 -10.26 -15.72
CA VAL A 84 2.69 -10.30 -14.42
C VAL A 84 3.52 -11.06 -13.38
N ASP A 85 4.11 -12.19 -13.75
CA ASP A 85 5.01 -12.97 -12.90
C ASP A 85 6.25 -12.13 -12.50
N TYR A 86 6.83 -11.41 -13.46
CA TYR A 86 7.97 -10.51 -13.21
C TYR A 86 7.62 -9.35 -12.28
N ALA A 87 6.42 -8.76 -12.42
CA ALA A 87 5.94 -7.69 -11.54
C ALA A 87 5.74 -8.16 -10.10
N GLY A 88 5.59 -9.47 -9.86
CA GLY A 88 5.67 -10.11 -8.56
C GLY A 88 4.69 -9.55 -7.53
N GLY A 89 3.45 -9.28 -7.98
CA GLY A 89 2.35 -8.75 -7.17
C GLY A 89 2.47 -7.26 -6.82
N ASN A 90 3.35 -6.52 -7.49
CA ASN A 90 3.49 -5.07 -7.31
C ASN A 90 2.43 -4.32 -8.14
N PRO A 91 1.42 -3.69 -7.51
CA PRO A 91 0.35 -3.00 -8.24
C PRO A 91 0.84 -1.78 -9.03
N PHE A 92 1.94 -1.13 -8.62
CA PHE A 92 2.51 0.00 -9.35
C PHE A 92 3.18 -0.47 -10.64
N ALA A 93 3.98 -1.54 -10.58
CA ALA A 93 4.61 -2.11 -11.78
C ALA A 93 3.57 -2.59 -12.80
N LEU A 94 2.49 -3.25 -12.33
CA LEU A 94 1.41 -3.74 -13.19
C LEU A 94 0.63 -2.62 -13.90
N LYS A 95 0.51 -1.44 -13.28
CA LYS A 95 -0.19 -0.28 -13.87
C LYS A 95 0.67 0.54 -14.82
N GLU A 96 1.95 0.74 -14.48
CA GLU A 96 2.84 1.59 -15.28
C GLU A 96 3.31 0.90 -16.57
N PHE A 97 3.43 -0.42 -16.55
CA PHE A 97 3.95 -1.20 -17.68
C PHE A 97 2.94 -2.25 -18.19
N GLY A 98 1.69 -2.14 -17.75
CA GLY A 98 0.54 -2.89 -18.28
C GLY A 98 -0.03 -2.26 -19.52
#